data_AF-A0A558H405-F1
#
_entry.id   AF-A0A558H405-F1
#
_cell.length_a   1.000
_cell.length_b   1.000
_cell.length_c   1.000
_cell.angle_alpha   90.00
_cell.angle_beta   90.00
_cell.angle_gamma   90.00
#
_symmetry.space_group_name_H-M   'P 1'
#
loop_
_entity.id
_entity.type
_entity.pdbx_description
1 polymer ?
#
loop_
_entity_poly.entity_id
_entity_poly.type
_entity_poly.pdbx_seq_one_letter_code
_entity_poly.pdbx_strand_id
1 'polypeptide(L)'
;KLDTTKGVLFLVDTWGGSPFNAASRIVVDKEHYEVIAGVNIPMLVETLMARDDDPSFDELVALAVETGREGVKALKAKPVEKAAPAPAAAAPKAAPTPAKPMGPNDYMVIGLARIDDRLIHGQVATRWTKETNVSRIIVVSDEVAADTVRKTLLTQVAPPGVTAHVVDVAKMIRVYNNPKYAGERVMLLFTNPT
;
A
#
# COMPACT_ATOMS: atom_id res chain seq x y z
N LYS A 1 -21.55 25.58 -1.42
CA LYS A 1 -21.53 24.10 -1.33
C LYS A 1 -21.10 23.56 -2.69
N LEU A 2 -20.27 22.52 -2.73
CA LEU A 2 -19.95 21.83 -3.97
C LEU A 2 -21.20 21.08 -4.45
N ASP A 3 -21.51 21.12 -5.75
CA ASP A 3 -22.52 20.25 -6.34
C ASP A 3 -21.91 18.87 -6.57
N THR A 4 -22.55 17.83 -6.00
CA THR A 4 -22.08 16.44 -6.05
C THR A 4 -23.12 15.51 -6.65
N THR A 5 -24.17 16.05 -7.30
CA THR A 5 -25.31 15.28 -7.81
C THR A 5 -24.91 14.30 -8.91
N LYS A 6 -23.93 14.67 -9.74
CA LYS A 6 -23.37 13.83 -10.82
C LYS A 6 -22.18 12.96 -10.39
N GLY A 7 -21.78 13.01 -9.12
CA GLY A 7 -20.62 12.29 -8.59
C GLY A 7 -19.44 13.19 -8.21
N VAL A 8 -18.37 12.58 -7.67
CA VAL A 8 -17.15 13.27 -7.24
C VAL A 8 -15.92 12.45 -7.61
N LEU A 9 -15.05 13.03 -8.43
CA LEU A 9 -13.75 12.46 -8.78
C LEU A 9 -12.63 13.19 -8.02
N PHE A 10 -11.93 12.49 -7.14
CA PHE A 10 -10.75 12.98 -6.45
C PHE A 10 -9.50 12.69 -7.27
N LEU A 11 -8.75 13.72 -7.65
CA LEU A 11 -7.45 13.58 -8.30
C LEU A 11 -6.36 13.95 -7.29
N VAL A 12 -5.48 12.99 -6.98
CA VAL A 12 -4.43 13.16 -5.98
C VAL A 12 -3.05 12.82 -6.54
N ASP A 13 -2.01 13.38 -5.92
CA ASP A 13 -0.63 13.19 -6.37
C ASP A 13 -0.13 11.76 -6.09
N THR A 14 -0.21 11.30 -4.84
CA THR A 14 0.40 10.03 -4.42
C THR A 14 -0.59 9.03 -3.86
N TRP A 15 -0.43 7.77 -4.26
CA TRP A 15 -1.17 6.64 -3.71
C TRP A 15 -0.77 6.39 -2.25
N GLY A 16 -1.75 6.17 -1.38
CA GLY A 16 -1.52 5.93 0.05
C GLY A 16 -1.07 7.15 0.86
N GLY A 17 -0.94 8.33 0.23
CA GLY A 17 -0.71 9.59 0.94
C GLY A 17 -1.92 10.05 1.76
N SER A 18 -1.74 11.03 2.65
CA SER A 18 -2.83 11.54 3.50
C SER A 18 -4.06 12.01 2.70
N PRO A 19 -3.92 12.73 1.57
CA PRO A 19 -5.08 13.09 0.73
C PRO A 19 -5.78 11.88 0.13
N PHE A 20 -5.02 10.89 -0.36
CA PHE A 20 -5.58 9.64 -0.90
C PHE A 20 -6.37 8.88 0.16
N ASN A 21 -5.79 8.69 1.36
CA ASN A 21 -6.44 7.95 2.45
C ASN A 21 -7.69 8.67 2.97
N ALA A 22 -7.72 10.01 2.91
CA ALA A 22 -8.91 10.78 3.26
C ALA A 22 -10.01 10.64 2.20
N ALA A 23 -9.65 10.75 0.92
CA ALA A 23 -10.58 10.58 -0.20
C ALA A 23 -11.13 9.15 -0.27
N SER A 24 -10.29 8.13 -0.09
CA SER A 24 -10.69 6.72 -0.17
C SER A 24 -11.77 6.38 0.87
N ARG A 25 -11.69 6.93 2.09
CA ARG A 25 -12.73 6.76 3.12
C ARG A 25 -14.09 7.36 2.73
N ILE A 26 -14.10 8.36 1.85
CA ILE A 26 -15.34 8.99 1.35
C ILE A 26 -15.92 8.19 0.18
N VAL A 27 -15.04 7.62 -0.65
CA VAL A 27 -15.38 6.91 -1.89
C VAL A 27 -16.01 5.54 -1.63
N VAL A 28 -15.51 4.78 -0.66
CA VAL A 28 -15.85 3.34 -0.46
C VAL A 28 -17.35 3.03 -0.40
N ASP A 29 -18.16 3.92 0.17
CA ASP A 29 -19.60 3.70 0.36
C ASP A 29 -20.48 4.47 -0.64
N LYS A 30 -19.95 4.90 -1.78
CA LYS A 30 -20.65 5.74 -2.77
C LYS A 30 -20.38 5.30 -4.21
N GLU A 31 -21.44 5.05 -4.98
CA GLU A 31 -21.33 4.55 -6.36
C GLU A 31 -20.59 5.50 -7.33
N HIS A 32 -20.93 6.79 -7.33
CA HIS A 32 -20.34 7.76 -8.28
C HIS A 32 -19.24 8.61 -7.62
N TYR A 33 -18.40 7.96 -6.82
CA TYR A 33 -17.24 8.59 -6.20
C TYR A 33 -16.01 7.75 -6.54
N GLU A 34 -14.90 8.39 -6.86
CA GLU A 34 -13.65 7.69 -7.16
C GLU A 34 -12.44 8.54 -6.80
N VAL A 35 -11.30 7.91 -6.50
CA VAL A 35 -10.01 8.55 -6.28
C VAL A 35 -8.93 8.00 -7.21
N ILE A 36 -8.38 8.86 -8.05
CA ILE A 36 -7.23 8.55 -8.93
C ILE A 36 -5.98 9.20 -8.36
N ALA A 37 -4.94 8.39 -8.14
CA ALA A 37 -3.62 8.88 -7.76
C ALA A 37 -2.68 9.01 -8.97
N GLY A 38 -1.65 9.83 -8.86
CA GLY A 38 -0.69 10.09 -9.94
C GLY A 38 -1.15 11.14 -10.92
N VAL A 39 -1.94 12.12 -10.44
CA VAL A 39 -2.45 13.21 -11.28
C VAL A 39 -1.32 13.92 -12.03
N ASN A 40 -1.52 14.17 -13.31
CA ASN A 40 -0.61 14.94 -14.15
C ASN A 40 -1.39 15.94 -15.01
N ILE A 41 -0.67 16.87 -15.66
CA ILE A 41 -1.29 17.96 -16.43
C ILE A 41 -2.19 17.43 -17.56
N PRO A 42 -1.77 16.46 -18.41
CA PRO A 42 -2.65 15.88 -19.42
C PRO A 42 -3.97 15.36 -18.85
N MET A 43 -3.92 14.58 -17.76
CA MET A 43 -5.11 14.09 -17.08
C MET A 43 -6.04 15.23 -16.65
N LEU A 44 -5.51 16.27 -16.01
CA LEU A 44 -6.31 17.41 -15.54
C LEU A 44 -7.01 18.15 -16.68
N VAL A 45 -6.28 18.41 -17.77
CA VAL A 45 -6.81 19.16 -18.93
C VAL A 45 -7.92 18.36 -19.60
N GLU A 46 -7.64 17.10 -19.97
CA GLU A 46 -8.63 16.27 -20.66
C GLU A 46 -9.86 15.98 -19.78
N THR A 47 -9.67 15.68 -18.50
CA THR A 47 -10.79 15.44 -17.57
C THR A 47 -11.67 16.68 -17.43
N LEU A 48 -11.08 17.88 -17.35
CA LEU A 48 -11.84 19.13 -17.26
C LEU A 48 -12.58 19.45 -18.56
N MET A 49 -11.95 19.22 -19.72
CA MET A 49 -12.57 19.45 -21.03
C MET A 49 -13.71 18.46 -21.27
N ALA A 50 -13.47 17.17 -21.08
CA ALA A 50 -14.47 16.13 -21.29
C ALA A 50 -15.67 16.29 -20.35
N ARG A 51 -15.48 16.82 -19.14
CA ARG A 51 -16.60 17.07 -18.22
C ARG A 51 -17.67 17.99 -18.83
N ASP A 52 -17.29 18.93 -19.68
CA ASP A 52 -18.22 19.88 -20.30
C ASP A 52 -19.08 19.21 -21.40
N ASP A 53 -18.67 18.04 -21.89
CA ASP A 53 -19.40 17.22 -22.88
C ASP A 53 -20.40 16.24 -22.22
N ASP A 54 -20.61 16.35 -20.91
CA ASP A 54 -21.52 15.54 -20.08
C ASP A 54 -21.40 14.00 -20.23
N PRO A 55 -20.18 13.42 -20.15
CA PRO A 55 -19.98 11.99 -20.16
C PRO A 55 -20.57 11.33 -18.91
N SER A 56 -20.76 10.02 -18.97
CA SER A 56 -21.02 9.26 -17.74
C SER A 56 -19.83 9.33 -16.78
N PHE A 57 -20.08 9.12 -15.49
CA PHE A 57 -19.04 9.15 -14.46
C PHE A 57 -17.92 8.14 -14.76
N ASP A 58 -18.28 6.91 -15.16
CA ASP A 58 -17.33 5.85 -15.47
C ASP A 58 -16.48 6.16 -16.71
N GLU A 59 -17.07 6.77 -17.74
CA GLU A 59 -16.33 7.23 -18.92
C GLU A 59 -15.31 8.32 -18.54
N LEU A 60 -15.69 9.25 -17.67
CA LEU A 60 -14.79 10.30 -17.20
C LEU A 60 -13.62 9.73 -16.39
N VAL A 61 -13.87 8.73 -15.54
CA VAL A 61 -12.83 8.00 -14.80
C VAL A 61 -11.89 7.25 -15.75
N ALA A 62 -12.44 6.51 -16.71
CA ALA A 62 -11.67 5.74 -17.68
C ALA A 62 -10.76 6.66 -18.50
N LEU A 63 -11.31 7.77 -19.01
CA LEU A 63 -10.57 8.79 -19.74
C LEU A 63 -9.41 9.36 -18.89
N ALA A 64 -9.70 9.77 -17.65
CA ALA A 64 -8.68 10.34 -16.76
C ALA A 64 -7.51 9.36 -16.54
N VAL A 65 -7.80 8.08 -16.31
CA VAL A 65 -6.76 7.05 -16.13
C VAL A 65 -5.98 6.81 -17.43
N GLU A 66 -6.65 6.75 -18.56
CA GLU A 66 -6.03 6.53 -19.87
C GLU A 66 -5.10 7.69 -20.24
N THR A 67 -5.62 8.92 -20.28
CA THR A 67 -4.82 10.13 -20.55
C THR A 67 -3.68 10.28 -19.56
N GLY A 68 -3.92 9.97 -18.28
CA GLY A 68 -2.90 9.98 -17.24
C GLY A 68 -1.73 9.06 -17.58
N ARG A 69 -2.02 7.83 -18.05
CA ARG A 69 -0.99 6.86 -18.46
C ARG A 69 -0.30 7.26 -19.74
N GLU A 70 -1.05 7.69 -20.75
CA GLU A 70 -0.49 8.13 -22.03
C GLU A 70 0.38 9.38 -21.88
N GLY A 71 0.06 10.27 -20.96
CA GLY A 71 0.88 11.45 -20.65
C GLY A 71 2.27 11.12 -20.12
N VAL A 72 2.50 9.91 -19.60
CA VAL A 72 3.80 9.48 -19.08
C VAL A 72 4.66 8.93 -20.21
N LYS A 73 5.43 9.82 -20.86
CA LYS A 73 6.37 9.47 -21.94
C LYS A 73 7.79 9.88 -21.59
N ALA A 74 8.74 8.99 -21.81
CA ALA A 74 10.16 9.26 -21.66
C ALA A 74 10.86 9.18 -23.03
N LEU A 75 11.39 10.31 -23.51
CA LEU A 75 11.98 10.41 -24.85
C LEU A 75 13.19 9.48 -25.09
N LYS A 76 13.91 9.13 -24.01
CA LYS A 76 15.18 8.40 -24.10
C LYS A 76 15.19 7.08 -23.31
N ALA A 77 14.14 6.76 -22.56
CA ALA A 77 14.13 5.58 -21.71
C ALA A 77 13.82 4.33 -22.53
N LYS A 78 14.54 3.23 -22.25
CA LYS A 78 14.21 1.91 -22.80
C LYS A 78 13.11 1.27 -21.93
N PRO A 79 12.16 0.50 -22.52
CA PRO A 79 11.16 -0.22 -21.73
C PRO A 79 11.85 -1.15 -20.73
N VAL A 80 11.50 -1.02 -19.45
CA VAL A 80 11.96 -1.94 -18.41
C VAL A 80 10.87 -2.96 -18.20
N GLU A 81 11.19 -4.24 -18.43
CA GLU A 81 10.27 -5.36 -18.24
C GLU A 81 9.94 -5.49 -16.74
N LYS A 82 8.65 -5.44 -16.40
CA LYS A 82 8.17 -5.53 -15.01
C LYS A 82 8.27 -6.99 -14.55
N ALA A 83 9.07 -7.25 -13.53
CA ALA A 83 9.10 -8.55 -12.86
C ALA A 83 7.72 -8.86 -12.24
N ALA A 84 7.25 -10.10 -12.42
CA ALA A 84 5.96 -10.54 -11.93
C ALA A 84 5.86 -10.43 -10.39
N PRO A 85 4.69 -10.09 -9.82
CA PRO A 85 4.49 -10.07 -8.38
C PRO A 85 4.76 -11.46 -7.79
N ALA A 86 5.51 -11.52 -6.70
CA ALA A 86 5.66 -12.75 -5.94
C ALA A 86 4.28 -13.18 -5.39
N PRO A 87 3.93 -14.49 -5.40
CA PRO A 87 2.64 -14.96 -4.91
C PRO A 87 2.43 -14.53 -3.46
N ALA A 88 1.25 -13.98 -3.17
CA ALA A 88 0.83 -13.66 -1.81
C ALA A 88 0.80 -14.95 -0.98
N ALA A 89 1.72 -15.09 -0.02
CA ALA A 89 1.69 -16.19 0.92
C ALA A 89 0.44 -16.09 1.79
N ALA A 90 -0.39 -17.12 1.75
CA ALA A 90 -1.63 -17.22 2.51
C ALA A 90 -1.39 -16.93 4.01
N ALA A 91 -2.26 -16.11 4.60
CA ALA A 91 -2.26 -15.86 6.03
C ALA A 91 -2.38 -17.20 6.78
N PRO A 92 -1.45 -17.54 7.69
CA PRO A 92 -1.59 -18.77 8.46
C PRO A 92 -2.82 -18.69 9.36
N LYS A 93 -3.66 -19.74 9.30
CA LYS A 93 -4.68 -20.02 10.32
C LYS A 93 -4.02 -20.10 11.70
N ALA A 94 -4.71 -19.60 12.72
CA ALA A 94 -4.27 -19.63 14.10
C ALA A 94 -3.87 -21.06 14.49
N ALA A 95 -2.63 -21.22 14.95
CA ALA A 95 -2.07 -22.47 15.45
C ALA A 95 -1.45 -22.23 16.84
N PRO A 96 -1.34 -23.28 17.67
CA PRO A 96 -1.27 -23.18 19.12
C PRO A 96 0.04 -22.57 19.64
N THR A 97 -0.03 -22.02 20.84
CA THR A 97 1.10 -21.57 21.67
C THR A 97 2.20 -22.63 21.75
N PRO A 98 3.48 -22.32 21.48
CA PRO A 98 4.56 -23.30 21.64
C PRO A 98 4.78 -23.63 23.13
N ALA A 99 4.74 -24.92 23.45
CA ALA A 99 4.96 -25.50 24.78
C ALA A 99 6.45 -25.83 25.07
N LYS A 100 7.40 -25.03 24.57
CA LYS A 100 8.84 -25.20 24.84
C LYS A 100 9.51 -23.84 25.02
N PRO A 101 10.39 -23.64 26.03
CA PRO A 101 11.15 -22.40 26.16
C PRO A 101 11.98 -22.16 24.90
N MET A 102 11.79 -21.02 24.25
CA MET A 102 12.51 -20.66 23.02
C MET A 102 13.97 -20.35 23.34
N GLY A 103 14.89 -20.94 22.58
CA GLY A 103 16.32 -20.61 22.62
C GLY A 103 16.64 -19.34 21.83
N PRO A 104 17.86 -18.78 21.95
CA PRO A 104 18.25 -17.52 21.32
C PRO A 104 18.09 -17.48 19.78
N ASN A 105 18.19 -18.64 19.12
CA ASN A 105 18.12 -18.75 17.66
C ASN A 105 16.72 -19.12 17.14
N ASP A 106 15.74 -19.28 18.03
CA ASP A 106 14.39 -19.70 17.65
C ASP A 106 13.49 -18.51 17.29
N TYR A 107 14.02 -17.29 17.29
CA TYR A 107 13.29 -16.06 17.00
C TYR A 107 13.59 -15.53 15.60
N MET A 108 12.67 -14.72 15.07
CA MET A 108 12.97 -13.90 13.89
C MET A 108 14.04 -12.85 14.20
N VAL A 109 14.75 -12.42 13.17
CA VAL A 109 15.78 -11.37 13.27
C VAL A 109 15.18 -10.05 12.84
N ILE A 110 15.12 -9.08 13.75
CA ILE A 110 14.69 -7.71 13.41
C ILE A 110 15.86 -7.01 12.72
N GLY A 111 15.79 -6.90 11.39
CA GLY A 111 16.81 -6.22 10.59
C GLY A 111 16.73 -4.70 10.68
N LEU A 112 15.51 -4.18 10.82
CA LEU A 112 15.22 -2.76 11.05
C LEU A 112 13.87 -2.60 11.74
N ALA A 113 13.81 -1.73 12.74
CA ALA A 113 12.56 -1.18 13.26
C ALA A 113 12.48 0.29 12.85
N ARG A 114 11.45 0.68 12.11
CA ARG A 114 11.30 2.04 11.58
C ARG A 114 9.92 2.59 11.92
N ILE A 115 9.91 3.83 12.40
CA ILE A 115 8.69 4.60 12.65
C ILE A 115 8.48 5.52 11.45
N ASP A 116 7.36 5.34 10.74
CA ASP A 116 6.94 6.16 9.60
C ASP A 116 5.43 5.98 9.40
N ASP A 117 4.66 7.04 9.59
CA ASP A 117 3.20 7.05 9.52
C ASP A 117 2.65 6.75 8.10
N ARG A 118 3.48 6.98 7.07
CA ARG A 118 3.19 6.63 5.66
C ARG A 118 3.52 5.18 5.33
N LEU A 119 4.16 4.44 6.23
CA LEU A 119 4.41 3.00 6.14
C LEU A 119 5.18 2.60 4.86
N ILE A 120 4.54 1.87 3.94
CA ILE A 120 5.15 1.43 2.68
C ILE A 120 4.82 2.47 1.61
N HIS A 121 5.78 3.35 1.33
CA HIS A 121 5.62 4.39 0.32
C HIS A 121 6.90 4.66 -0.47
N GLY A 122 6.71 5.02 -1.74
CA GLY A 122 7.74 5.50 -2.66
C GLY A 122 8.97 4.60 -2.76
N GLN A 123 10.11 5.21 -3.10
CA GLN A 123 11.40 4.52 -3.18
C GLN A 123 12.04 4.29 -1.80
N VAL A 124 11.50 4.90 -0.74
CA VAL A 124 12.03 4.79 0.62
C VAL A 124 11.95 3.34 1.10
N ALA A 125 10.77 2.71 1.01
CA ALA A 125 10.62 1.31 1.38
C ALA A 125 11.55 0.39 0.56
N THR A 126 11.63 0.59 -0.75
CA THR A 126 12.49 -0.18 -1.66
C THR A 126 13.99 -0.05 -1.34
N ARG A 127 14.44 1.14 -0.92
CA ARG A 127 15.84 1.35 -0.55
C ARG A 127 16.16 0.65 0.76
N TRP A 128 15.32 0.84 1.79
CA TRP A 128 15.53 0.21 3.08
C TRP A 128 15.50 -1.31 3.02
N THR A 129 14.62 -1.91 2.20
CA THR A 129 14.60 -3.38 2.06
C THR A 129 15.90 -3.94 1.50
N LYS A 130 16.49 -3.28 0.50
CA LYS A 130 17.80 -3.64 -0.06
C LYS A 130 18.94 -3.44 0.92
N GLU A 131 18.99 -2.28 1.58
CA GLU A 131 20.08 -1.91 2.49
C GLU A 131 20.11 -2.76 3.76
N THR A 132 18.94 -3.19 4.24
CA THR A 132 18.81 -4.03 5.45
C THR A 132 18.72 -5.53 5.14
N ASN A 133 18.68 -5.87 3.85
CA ASN A 133 18.56 -7.23 3.32
C ASN A 133 17.38 -8.01 3.92
N VAL A 134 16.22 -7.35 4.04
CA VAL A 134 14.99 -7.98 4.54
C VAL A 134 14.15 -8.54 3.40
N SER A 135 13.54 -9.69 3.63
CA SER A 135 12.61 -10.34 2.69
C SER A 135 11.14 -10.18 3.09
N ARG A 136 10.89 -9.64 4.30
CA ARG A 136 9.56 -9.43 4.86
C ARG A 136 9.45 -8.06 5.54
N ILE A 137 8.35 -7.37 5.28
CA ILE A 137 7.92 -6.16 6.02
C ILE A 137 6.69 -6.54 6.83
N ILE A 138 6.67 -6.16 8.11
CA ILE A 138 5.50 -6.28 8.97
C ILE A 138 5.14 -4.89 9.49
N VAL A 139 3.99 -4.38 9.05
CA VAL A 139 3.35 -3.20 9.64
C VAL A 139 2.64 -3.63 10.91
N VAL A 140 2.97 -2.97 12.02
CA VAL A 140 2.43 -3.25 13.35
C VAL A 140 1.61 -2.04 13.79
N SER A 141 0.29 -2.15 13.67
CA SER A 141 -0.65 -1.10 14.09
C SER A 141 -2.07 -1.64 14.16
N ASP A 142 -2.72 -1.46 15.31
CA ASP A 142 -4.10 -1.93 15.54
C ASP A 142 -5.09 -1.20 14.63
N GLU A 143 -4.94 0.11 14.47
CA GLU A 143 -5.76 0.93 13.57
C GLU A 143 -5.68 0.46 12.12
N VAL A 144 -4.45 0.21 11.63
CA VAL A 144 -4.22 -0.21 10.23
C VAL A 144 -4.66 -1.67 10.04
N ALA A 145 -4.54 -2.51 11.07
CA ALA A 145 -5.00 -3.90 11.02
C ALA A 145 -6.53 -4.01 10.95
N ALA A 146 -7.26 -3.04 11.53
CA ALA A 146 -8.72 -2.94 11.46
C ALA A 146 -9.23 -2.36 10.12
N ASP A 147 -8.41 -1.58 9.41
CA ASP A 147 -8.77 -0.98 8.11
C ASP A 147 -8.44 -1.93 6.94
N THR A 148 -9.47 -2.59 6.41
CA THR A 148 -9.37 -3.57 5.33
C THR A 148 -8.86 -2.97 4.02
N VAL A 149 -9.24 -1.73 3.73
CA VAL A 149 -8.79 -0.99 2.55
C VAL A 149 -7.31 -0.69 2.69
N ARG A 150 -6.90 -0.02 3.77
CA ARG A 150 -5.49 0.35 4.01
C ARG A 150 -4.58 -0.87 4.07
N LYS A 151 -5.04 -1.96 4.67
CA LYS A 151 -4.31 -3.24 4.67
C LYS A 151 -4.07 -3.77 3.26
N THR A 152 -5.11 -3.81 2.43
CA THR A 152 -5.01 -4.27 1.04
C THR A 152 -4.04 -3.40 0.25
N LEU A 153 -4.17 -2.07 0.37
CA LEU A 153 -3.32 -1.10 -0.30
C LEU A 153 -1.84 -1.27 0.05
N LEU A 154 -1.51 -1.40 1.34
CA LEU A 154 -0.14 -1.59 1.82
C LEU A 154 0.49 -2.88 1.30
N THR A 155 -0.30 -3.94 1.17
CA THR A 155 0.21 -5.21 0.62
C THR A 155 0.46 -5.17 -0.88
N GLN A 156 -0.27 -4.33 -1.63
CA GLN A 156 -0.09 -4.18 -3.08
C GLN A 156 1.14 -3.34 -3.45
N VAL A 157 1.54 -2.40 -2.58
CA VAL A 157 2.69 -1.51 -2.83
C VAL A 157 4.01 -2.07 -2.28
N ALA A 158 4.04 -3.34 -1.86
CA ALA A 158 5.23 -4.01 -1.39
C ALA A 158 6.32 -4.06 -2.48
N PRO A 159 7.61 -3.82 -2.15
CA PRO A 159 8.68 -3.92 -3.13
C PRO A 159 8.77 -5.32 -3.77
N PRO A 160 9.17 -5.45 -5.04
CA PRO A 160 9.33 -6.75 -5.70
C PRO A 160 10.26 -7.69 -4.92
N GLY A 161 9.84 -8.93 -4.74
CA GLY A 161 10.58 -9.95 -3.98
C GLY A 161 10.48 -9.82 -2.46
N VAL A 162 9.72 -8.85 -1.94
CA VAL A 162 9.48 -8.65 -0.50
C VAL A 162 8.01 -8.87 -0.19
N THR A 163 7.72 -9.63 0.86
CA THR A 163 6.34 -9.86 1.33
C THR A 163 5.95 -8.82 2.38
N ALA A 164 4.75 -8.26 2.29
CA ALA A 164 4.22 -7.30 3.26
C ALA A 164 3.04 -7.88 4.04
N HIS A 165 3.00 -7.64 5.35
CA HIS A 165 1.90 -8.02 6.23
C HIS A 165 1.51 -6.86 7.13
N VAL A 166 0.22 -6.78 7.47
CA VAL A 166 -0.32 -5.86 8.47
C VAL A 166 -0.91 -6.69 9.61
N VAL A 167 -0.47 -6.42 10.83
CA VAL A 167 -0.91 -7.10 12.06
C VAL A 167 -1.12 -6.09 13.18
N ASP A 168 -1.99 -6.45 14.13
CA ASP A 168 -2.10 -5.78 15.43
C ASP A 168 -0.89 -6.12 16.33
N VAL A 169 -0.70 -5.32 17.39
CA VAL A 169 0.43 -5.45 18.32
C VAL A 169 0.44 -6.83 18.99
N ALA A 170 -0.72 -7.31 19.44
CA ALA A 170 -0.86 -8.59 20.13
C ALA A 170 -0.46 -9.77 19.21
N LYS A 171 -0.84 -9.70 17.95
CA LYS A 171 -0.48 -10.68 16.92
C LYS A 171 1.00 -10.59 16.57
N MET A 172 1.59 -9.40 16.52
CA MET A 172 3.03 -9.27 16.29
C MET A 172 3.84 -10.01 17.36
N ILE A 173 3.48 -9.88 18.64
CA ILE A 173 4.12 -10.61 19.75
C ILE A 173 4.02 -12.13 19.53
N ARG A 174 2.85 -12.63 19.10
CA ARG A 174 2.64 -14.06 18.80
C ARG A 174 3.48 -14.52 17.61
N VAL A 175 3.61 -13.70 16.57
CA VAL A 175 4.42 -14.01 15.38
C VAL A 175 5.91 -14.02 15.73
N TYR A 176 6.37 -13.08 16.55
CA TYR A 176 7.75 -13.04 17.05
C TYR A 176 8.12 -14.28 17.87
N ASN A 177 7.21 -14.70 18.75
CA ASN A 177 7.36 -15.90 19.59
C ASN A 177 7.02 -17.21 18.86
N ASN A 178 6.99 -17.22 17.53
CA ASN A 178 6.72 -18.42 16.76
C ASN A 178 8.00 -18.91 16.06
N PRO A 179 8.52 -20.11 16.43
CA PRO A 179 9.76 -20.64 15.87
C PRO A 179 9.72 -20.89 14.37
N LYS A 180 8.52 -20.87 13.75
CA LYS A 180 8.37 -20.91 12.29
C LYS A 180 9.14 -19.78 11.58
N TYR A 181 9.31 -18.64 12.23
CA TYR A 181 9.99 -17.47 11.66
C TYR A 181 11.45 -17.35 12.12
N ALA A 182 12.00 -18.37 12.76
CA ALA A 182 13.38 -18.40 13.24
C ALA A 182 14.37 -18.06 12.11
N GLY A 183 15.26 -17.10 12.37
CA GLY A 183 16.27 -16.66 11.41
C GLY A 183 15.76 -15.80 10.24
N GLU A 184 14.44 -15.63 10.08
CA GLU A 184 13.91 -14.76 9.04
C GLU A 184 14.22 -13.29 9.38
N ARG A 185 14.80 -12.56 8.42
CA ARG A 185 15.19 -11.15 8.61
C ARG A 185 14.06 -10.23 8.16
N VAL A 186 13.49 -9.51 9.13
CA VAL A 186 12.24 -8.75 8.95
C VAL A 186 12.45 -7.27 9.24
N MET A 187 11.74 -6.41 8.52
CA MET A 187 11.57 -4.99 8.87
C MET A 187 10.23 -4.77 9.55
N LEU A 188 10.25 -4.17 10.73
CA LEU A 188 9.06 -3.73 11.44
C LEU A 188 8.78 -2.26 11.11
N LEU A 189 7.54 -1.97 10.72
CA LEU A 189 7.06 -0.61 10.47
C LEU A 189 5.99 -0.24 11.50
N PHE A 190 6.20 0.88 12.17
CA PHE A 190 5.29 1.44 13.17
C PHE A 190 4.81 2.82 12.72
N THR A 191 3.60 3.20 13.12
CA THR A 191 3.10 4.57 12.86
C THR A 191 3.56 5.57 13.91
N ASN A 192 3.96 5.10 15.10
CA ASN A 192 4.33 5.93 16.24
C ASN A 192 5.25 5.13 17.22
N PRO A 193 5.85 5.77 18.25
CA PRO A 193 6.77 5.10 19.18
C PRO A 193 6.10 4.33 20.34
N THR A 194 4.78 4.38 20.48
CA THR A 194 4.00 3.74 21.57
C THR A 194 3.46 2.40 21.10
#